data_AF-A0A139IC44-F1
#
_entry.id   AF-A0A139IC44-F1
#
_cell.length_a   1.000
_cell.length_b   1.000
_cell.length_c   1.000
_cell.angle_alpha   90.00
_cell.angle_beta   90.00
_cell.angle_gamma   90.00
#
_symmetry.space_group_name_H-M   'P 1'
#
loop_
_entity.id
_entity.type
_entity.pdbx_description
1 polymer ?
#
loop_
_entity_poly.entity_id
_entity_poly.type
_entity_poly.pdbx_seq_one_letter_code
_entity_poly.pdbx_strand_id
1 'polypeptide(L)'
;TPSRRHLPHCGGWHTHLHKVHIHCHCYLPPTQQAIHLGKNSSMSSNQIVRDASHAGSWYSDSKSQLNSQLDGWLAAVNQPVSCIGPQSSQEVLSDVPVPRARVIIAPHAGYSYSGPAAAWAYKFWDVSKA
;
A
#
# COMPACT_ATOMS: atom_id res chain seq x y z
N THR A 1 -45.14 16.30 -19.86
CA THR A 1 -44.89 14.85 -20.07
C THR A 1 -43.43 14.65 -20.46
N PRO A 2 -42.76 13.63 -19.91
CA PRO A 2 -41.35 13.71 -19.55
C PRO A 2 -40.47 12.73 -20.33
N SER A 3 -39.15 12.94 -20.35
CA SER A 3 -38.19 11.83 -20.48
C SER A 3 -37.26 11.83 -19.27
N ARG A 4 -37.76 11.16 -18.24
CA ARG A 4 -37.09 10.80 -17.00
C ARG A 4 -36.20 9.61 -17.34
N ARG A 5 -34.89 9.81 -17.55
CA ARG A 5 -33.98 8.68 -17.71
C ARG A 5 -33.86 7.94 -16.38
N HIS A 6 -34.28 6.69 -16.44
CA HIS A 6 -34.43 5.73 -15.37
C HIS A 6 -33.03 5.35 -14.82
N LEU A 7 -32.76 5.65 -13.56
CA LEU A 7 -31.66 5.03 -12.81
C LEU A 7 -32.18 3.70 -12.28
N PRO A 8 -31.59 2.54 -12.64
CA PRO A 8 -32.00 1.28 -12.05
C PRO A 8 -31.54 1.21 -10.59
N HIS A 9 -32.50 0.96 -9.71
CA HIS A 9 -32.31 0.62 -8.31
C HIS A 9 -31.70 -0.79 -8.15
N CYS A 10 -30.73 -0.86 -7.22
CA CYS A 10 -30.51 -1.91 -6.22
C CYS A 10 -30.49 -3.39 -6.69
N GLY A 11 -29.28 -3.95 -6.79
CA GLY A 11 -29.02 -5.37 -6.56
C GLY A 11 -28.23 -5.53 -5.26
N GLY A 12 -28.83 -6.19 -4.26
CA GLY A 12 -28.20 -6.43 -2.96
C GLY A 12 -27.02 -7.40 -3.06
N TRP A 13 -25.95 -7.11 -2.33
CA TRP A 13 -24.82 -8.03 -2.17
C TRP A 13 -25.19 -9.06 -1.12
N HIS A 14 -25.63 -10.24 -1.56
CA HIS A 14 -25.61 -11.44 -0.74
C HIS A 14 -24.16 -11.91 -0.61
N THR A 15 -23.57 -11.76 0.57
CA THR A 15 -22.28 -12.37 0.88
C THR A 15 -22.51 -13.82 1.32
N HIS A 16 -22.48 -14.74 0.35
CA HIS A 16 -22.38 -16.16 0.65
C HIS A 16 -20.90 -16.48 0.95
N LEU A 17 -20.56 -16.57 2.23
CA LEU A 17 -19.25 -16.99 2.74
C LEU A 17 -19.03 -18.47 2.44
N HIS A 18 -18.44 -18.78 1.28
CA HIS A 18 -17.77 -20.05 1.07
C HIS A 18 -16.30 -19.93 1.50
N LYS A 19 -15.95 -20.69 2.52
CA LYS A 19 -14.55 -20.97 2.92
C LYS A 19 -13.79 -21.52 1.71
N VAL A 20 -12.93 -20.71 1.12
CA VAL A 20 -11.91 -21.18 0.18
C VAL A 20 -10.67 -21.53 1.00
N HIS A 21 -10.41 -22.82 1.15
CA HIS A 21 -9.17 -23.35 1.73
C HIS A 21 -8.05 -23.14 0.70
N ILE A 22 -7.10 -22.26 0.99
CA ILE A 22 -5.89 -22.09 0.17
C ILE A 22 -4.83 -23.04 0.72
N HIS A 23 -4.58 -24.13 -0.01
CA HIS A 23 -3.49 -25.05 0.29
C HIS A 23 -2.28 -24.64 -0.55
N CYS A 24 -1.31 -23.97 0.07
CA CYS A 24 -0.06 -23.58 -0.58
C CYS A 24 0.96 -24.71 -0.39
N HIS A 25 1.16 -25.52 -1.43
CA HIS A 25 2.27 -26.49 -1.48
C HIS A 25 3.54 -25.78 -1.97
N CYS A 26 4.43 -25.46 -1.05
CA CYS A 26 5.79 -25.01 -1.37
C CYS A 26 6.66 -26.24 -1.64
N TYR A 27 7.10 -26.43 -2.88
CA TYR A 27 8.06 -27.48 -3.27
C TYR A 27 9.49 -26.98 -2.98
N LEU A 28 10.20 -27.63 -2.06
CA LEU A 28 11.62 -27.38 -1.77
C LEU A 28 12.48 -28.39 -2.54
N PRO A 29 13.51 -27.97 -3.29
CA PRO A 29 14.46 -28.89 -3.92
C PRO A 29 15.47 -29.45 -2.91
N PRO A 30 16.00 -30.67 -3.14
CA PRO A 30 16.93 -31.33 -2.25
C PRO A 30 18.32 -30.71 -2.26
N THR A 31 18.89 -30.61 -1.06
CA THR A 31 20.23 -30.11 -0.73
C THR A 31 21.33 -31.08 -1.16
N GLN A 32 22.41 -30.57 -1.76
CA GLN A 32 23.66 -31.33 -1.95
C GLN A 32 24.86 -30.54 -1.39
N GLN A 33 25.37 -31.07 -0.28
CA GLN A 33 26.74 -31.18 0.25
C GLN A 33 27.86 -30.28 -0.32
N ALA A 34 28.65 -29.66 0.56
CA ALA A 34 30.02 -30.11 0.89
C ALA A 34 30.77 -29.08 1.78
N ILE A 35 31.51 -29.62 2.75
CA ILE A 35 32.38 -28.96 3.72
C ILE A 35 33.73 -28.60 3.09
N HIS A 36 34.23 -27.39 3.35
CA HIS A 36 35.67 -27.11 3.32
C HIS A 36 36.02 -26.10 4.44
N LEU A 37 36.81 -26.56 5.41
CA LEU A 37 37.42 -25.70 6.41
C LEU A 37 38.40 -24.72 5.74
N GLY A 38 38.41 -23.47 6.22
CA GLY A 38 39.55 -22.57 6.11
C GLY A 38 39.22 -21.17 5.62
N LYS A 39 38.95 -20.25 6.56
CA LYS A 39 39.58 -18.91 6.72
C LYS A 39 38.75 -18.06 7.69
N ASN A 40 39.41 -17.57 8.73
CA ASN A 40 38.89 -16.53 9.63
C ASN A 40 38.71 -15.24 8.83
N SER A 41 37.49 -15.01 8.34
CA SER A 41 37.10 -13.74 7.75
C SER A 41 36.15 -13.05 8.74
N SER A 42 36.58 -11.86 9.18
CA SER A 42 35.75 -10.85 9.84
C SER A 42 34.32 -10.88 9.29
N MET A 43 33.32 -11.00 10.18
CA MET A 43 31.90 -11.09 9.81
C MET A 43 31.47 -9.83 9.05
N SER A 44 31.56 -9.88 7.72
CA SER A 44 30.74 -9.02 6.86
C SER A 44 29.30 -9.41 7.16
N SER A 45 28.51 -8.47 7.67
CA SER A 45 27.07 -8.64 7.82
C SER A 45 26.49 -8.89 6.43
N ASN A 46 26.32 -10.16 6.08
CA ASN A 46 25.66 -10.60 4.86
C ASN A 46 24.16 -10.28 4.99
N GLN A 47 23.82 -8.99 4.89
CA GLN A 47 22.46 -8.51 4.91
C GLN A 47 21.79 -9.01 3.63
N ILE A 48 20.81 -9.90 3.78
CA ILE A 48 19.97 -10.33 2.67
C ILE A 48 19.12 -9.13 2.26
N VAL A 49 19.52 -8.47 1.17
CA VAL A 49 18.76 -7.37 0.56
C VAL A 49 17.73 -7.97 -0.39
N ARG A 50 16.47 -7.51 -0.30
CA ARG A 50 15.45 -7.84 -1.30
C ARG A 50 15.48 -6.83 -2.44
N ASP A 51 15.52 -7.33 -3.66
CA ASP A 51 15.48 -6.49 -4.85
C ASP A 51 14.11 -5.84 -5.02
N ALA A 52 14.11 -4.59 -5.47
CA ALA A 52 12.91 -3.84 -5.85
C ALA A 52 12.39 -4.33 -7.21
N SER A 53 11.95 -5.59 -7.30
CA SER A 53 11.64 -6.31 -8.54
C SER A 53 10.53 -5.70 -9.41
N HIS A 54 9.80 -4.71 -8.88
CA HIS A 54 8.71 -4.00 -9.58
C HIS A 54 9.05 -2.54 -9.92
N ALA A 55 10.25 -2.08 -9.58
CA ALA A 55 10.76 -0.79 -10.03
C ALA A 55 10.84 -0.76 -11.56
N GLY A 56 10.47 0.38 -12.16
CA GLY A 56 10.42 0.57 -13.61
C GLY A 56 9.15 0.01 -14.28
N SER A 57 8.31 -0.75 -13.56
CA SER A 57 7.04 -1.27 -14.08
C SER A 57 5.82 -0.82 -13.28
N TRP A 58 5.85 -0.94 -11.95
CA TRP A 58 4.73 -0.52 -11.08
C TRP A 58 4.91 0.90 -10.55
N TYR A 59 6.16 1.36 -10.44
CA TYR A 59 6.55 2.70 -10.02
C TYR A 59 7.87 3.06 -10.70
N SER A 60 8.24 4.34 -10.71
CA SER A 60 9.51 4.78 -11.32
C SER A 60 10.69 4.15 -10.59
N ASP A 61 11.64 3.57 -11.34
CA ASP A 61 12.94 3.11 -10.84
C ASP A 61 13.91 4.28 -10.59
N SER A 62 13.65 5.45 -11.17
CA SER A 62 14.39 6.67 -10.89
C SER A 62 14.00 7.23 -9.53
N LYS A 63 14.94 7.19 -8.58
CA LYS A 63 14.76 7.75 -7.23
C LYS A 63 14.27 9.20 -7.25
N SER A 64 14.87 10.06 -8.08
CA SER A 64 14.52 11.49 -8.12
C SER A 64 13.10 11.70 -8.66
N GLN A 65 12.73 10.96 -9.71
CA GLN A 65 11.39 11.03 -10.27
C GLN A 65 10.34 10.50 -9.29
N LEU A 66 10.60 9.33 -8.69
CA LEU A 66 9.72 8.74 -7.69
C LEU A 66 9.52 9.67 -6.50
N ASN A 67 10.60 10.29 -6.00
CA ASN A 67 10.51 11.23 -4.89
C ASN A 67 9.62 12.43 -5.24
N SER A 68 9.83 13.05 -6.40
CA SER A 68 8.99 14.16 -6.86
C SER A 68 7.52 13.77 -7.03
N GLN A 69 7.24 12.55 -7.50
CA GLN A 69 5.87 12.04 -7.62
C GLN A 69 5.21 11.89 -6.25
N LEU A 70 5.90 11.25 -5.30
CA LEU A 70 5.41 11.04 -3.94
C LEU A 70 5.20 12.37 -3.20
N ASP A 71 6.17 13.28 -3.28
CA ASP A 71 6.08 14.63 -2.68
C ASP A 71 4.89 15.40 -3.27
N GLY A 72 4.71 15.35 -4.58
CA GLY A 72 3.59 15.98 -5.27
C GLY A 72 2.24 15.44 -4.79
N TRP A 73 2.08 14.12 -4.68
CA TRP A 73 0.82 13.52 -4.20
C TRP A 73 0.57 13.82 -2.71
N LEU A 74 1.61 13.78 -1.86
CA LEU A 74 1.49 14.12 -0.44
C LEU A 74 1.20 15.61 -0.20
N ALA A 75 1.64 16.49 -1.09
CA ALA A 75 1.33 17.93 -1.06
C ALA A 75 -0.09 18.22 -1.54
N ALA A 76 -0.64 17.40 -2.45
CA ALA A 76 -1.99 17.58 -2.98
C ALA A 76 -3.11 17.23 -1.98
N VAL A 77 -2.79 16.59 -0.86
CA VAL A 77 -3.73 16.32 0.24
C VAL A 77 -3.92 17.61 1.04
N ASN A 78 -4.92 18.40 0.62
CA ASN A 78 -5.25 19.69 1.25
C ASN A 78 -5.96 19.51 2.58
N GLN A 79 -5.60 20.33 3.55
CA GLN A 79 -6.25 20.42 4.86
C GLN A 79 -7.13 21.69 4.93
N PRO A 80 -8.23 21.68 5.71
CA PRO A 80 -8.70 20.56 6.53
C PRO A 80 -9.36 19.46 5.68
N VAL A 81 -9.29 18.21 6.14
CA VAL A 81 -9.83 17.04 5.45
C VAL A 81 -11.19 16.66 6.02
N SER A 82 -12.22 16.74 5.19
CA SER A 82 -13.55 16.22 5.51
C SER A 82 -13.65 14.74 5.18
N CYS A 83 -14.08 13.93 6.15
CA CYS A 83 -14.25 12.50 5.94
C CYS A 83 -15.51 12.23 5.10
N ILE A 84 -15.46 11.19 4.25
CA ILE A 84 -16.53 10.89 3.28
C ILE A 84 -17.34 9.62 3.62
N GLY A 85 -16.95 8.90 4.67
CA GLY A 85 -17.68 7.71 5.13
C GLY A 85 -19.06 8.08 5.71
N PRO A 86 -20.10 7.23 5.55
CA PRO A 86 -21.45 7.54 6.05
C PRO A 86 -21.49 7.90 7.54
N GLN A 87 -20.68 7.22 8.34
CA GLN A 87 -20.61 7.41 9.80
C GLN A 87 -19.65 8.54 10.23
N SER A 88 -18.78 8.99 9.33
CA SER A 88 -17.74 9.99 9.60
C SER A 88 -17.98 11.29 8.82
N SER A 89 -19.10 11.43 8.12
CA SER A 89 -19.33 12.52 7.15
C SER A 89 -19.35 13.93 7.76
N GLN A 90 -19.44 14.03 9.09
CA GLN A 90 -19.38 15.26 9.86
C GLN A 90 -17.99 15.50 10.48
N GLU A 91 -17.07 14.55 10.39
CA GLU A 91 -15.72 14.67 10.94
C GLU A 91 -14.81 15.44 9.99
N VAL A 92 -14.13 16.44 10.54
CA VAL A 92 -13.15 17.27 9.83
C VAL A 92 -11.84 17.20 10.59
N LEU A 93 -10.78 16.78 9.91
CA LEU A 93 -9.43 16.71 10.45
C LEU A 93 -8.67 17.96 10.01
N SER A 94 -8.39 18.85 10.95
CA SER A 94 -7.70 20.11 10.70
C SER A 94 -6.22 19.93 10.40
N ASP A 95 -5.60 18.95 11.06
CA ASP A 95 -4.15 18.76 11.06
C ASP A 95 -3.78 17.30 10.77
N VAL A 96 -2.74 17.10 9.98
CA VAL A 96 -2.11 15.80 9.69
C VAL A 96 -0.60 15.86 9.94
N PRO A 97 0.05 14.77 10.36
CA PRO A 97 -0.49 13.42 10.53
C PRO A 97 -1.38 13.26 11.76
N VAL A 98 -2.24 12.24 11.78
CA VAL A 98 -3.11 11.96 12.94
C VAL A 98 -2.23 11.43 14.08
N PRO A 99 -2.24 12.08 15.26
CA PRO A 99 -1.46 11.63 16.39
C PRO A 99 -1.79 10.18 16.72
N ARG A 100 -0.75 9.34 16.82
CA ARG A 100 -0.87 7.92 17.19
C ARG A 100 -1.67 7.06 16.21
N ALA A 101 -1.79 7.43 14.94
CA ALA A 101 -2.26 6.50 13.90
C ALA A 101 -1.52 5.15 14.04
N ARG A 102 -2.28 4.05 14.14
CA ARG A 102 -1.73 2.69 14.31
C ARG A 102 -1.80 1.85 13.05
N VAL A 103 -2.75 2.19 12.18
CA VAL A 103 -3.08 1.44 10.98
C VAL A 103 -3.45 2.45 9.90
N ILE A 104 -2.98 2.20 8.68
CA ILE A 104 -3.52 2.81 7.47
C ILE A 104 -3.99 1.70 6.54
N ILE A 105 -4.88 2.04 5.61
CA ILE A 105 -5.28 1.17 4.51
C ILE A 105 -5.00 1.96 3.23
N ALA A 106 -4.19 1.40 2.34
CA ALA A 106 -3.81 2.03 1.08
C ALA A 106 -3.94 1.04 -0.08
N PRO A 107 -4.28 1.51 -1.30
CA PRO A 107 -4.24 0.68 -2.50
C PRO A 107 -2.80 0.28 -2.85
N HIS A 108 -2.64 -0.85 -3.55
CA HIS A 108 -1.33 -1.39 -3.93
C HIS A 108 -1.17 -1.61 -5.45
N ALA A 109 -2.03 -1.01 -6.28
CA ALA A 109 -1.83 -1.04 -7.74
C ALA A 109 -0.62 -0.18 -8.15
N GLY A 110 -0.22 -0.23 -9.43
CA GLY A 110 0.84 0.65 -9.96
C GLY A 110 0.57 2.13 -9.68
N TYR A 111 1.62 2.89 -9.37
CA TYR A 111 1.53 4.24 -8.81
C TYR A 111 0.90 5.26 -9.75
N SER A 112 0.93 5.02 -11.06
CA SER A 112 0.16 5.80 -12.04
C SER A 112 -1.35 5.79 -11.77
N TYR A 113 -1.88 4.72 -11.18
CA TYR A 113 -3.30 4.56 -10.83
C TYR A 113 -3.56 4.81 -9.34
N SER A 114 -2.68 4.33 -8.47
CA SER A 114 -2.91 4.28 -7.02
C SER A 114 -2.22 5.38 -6.23
N GLY A 115 -1.18 6.02 -6.77
CA GLY A 115 -0.31 6.97 -6.06
C GLY A 115 -1.08 8.12 -5.41
N PRO A 116 -1.90 8.88 -6.16
CA PRO A 116 -2.72 9.95 -5.62
C PRO A 116 -3.69 9.49 -4.51
N ALA A 117 -4.29 8.31 -4.65
CA ALA A 117 -5.20 7.76 -3.64
C ALA A 117 -4.45 7.30 -2.38
N ALA A 118 -3.30 6.64 -2.54
CA ALA A 118 -2.47 6.19 -1.43
C ALA A 118 -1.93 7.36 -0.59
N ALA A 119 -1.69 8.53 -1.20
CA ALA A 119 -1.24 9.72 -0.48
C ALA A 119 -2.20 10.14 0.65
N TRP A 120 -3.52 9.96 0.48
CA TRP A 120 -4.50 10.21 1.55
C TRP A 120 -4.32 9.31 2.77
N ALA A 121 -3.76 8.11 2.60
CA ALA A 121 -3.47 7.23 3.72
C ALA A 121 -2.12 7.59 4.37
N TYR A 122 -1.07 7.74 3.56
CA TYR A 122 0.29 8.00 4.06
C TYR A 122 0.45 9.39 4.69
N LYS A 123 -0.25 10.42 4.20
CA LYS A 123 -0.19 11.77 4.79
C LYS A 123 -0.66 11.81 6.24
N PHE A 124 -1.51 10.85 6.63
CA PHE A 124 -2.08 10.75 7.97
C PHE A 124 -1.23 9.89 8.92
N TRP A 125 -0.22 9.18 8.42
CA TRP A 125 0.67 8.36 9.25
C TRP A 125 1.76 9.22 9.90
N ASP A 126 1.76 9.30 11.23
CA ASP A 126 2.87 9.90 12.00
C ASP A 126 4.04 8.93 12.15
N VAL A 127 4.99 8.98 11.21
CA VAL A 127 6.17 8.10 11.20
C VAL A 127 7.20 8.46 12.27
N SER A 128 7.09 9.63 12.92
CA SER A 128 7.97 10.00 14.03
C SER A 128 7.73 9.17 15.30
N LYS A 129 6.61 8.44 15.33
CA LYS A 129 6.16 7.57 16.43
C LYS A 129 5.98 6.12 16.00
N ALA A 130 6.48 5.76 14.80
CA ALA A 130 6.42 4.41 14.25
C ALA A 130 7.48 3.49 14.87
#